data_AF-A0A7C5IR39-F1
#
_entry.id   AF-A0A7C5IR39-F1
#
_cell.length_a   1.000
_cell.length_b   1.000
_cell.length_c   1.000
_cell.angle_alpha   90.00
_cell.angle_beta   90.00
_cell.angle_gamma   90.00
#
_symmetry.space_group_name_H-M   'P 1'
#
loop_
_entity.id
_entity.type
_entity.pdbx_description
1 polymer ?
#
loop_
_entity_poly.entity_id
_entity_poly.type
_entity_poly.pdbx_seq_one_letter_code
_entity_poly.pdbx_strand_id
1 'polypeptide(L)'
;MKALEIYGYDRTKGALKSNHIRIPLENLNGGLTMVALIKVELDKNVLRDNHKIEASLRYFDVHTQQSAQVAAHKKAGNLNGTSASVKKNFTIAEMAQGLQKMAQHYQKKEVKAAALAIDNALFKAENRFPDLNDEDIRRVYDILKKYQKDIKVLAQNNSEIQE
;
A
#
# COMPACT_ATOMS: atom_id res chain seq x y z
N MET A 1 10.06 -3.70 18.66
CA MET A 1 9.47 -3.28 17.37
C MET A 1 8.14 -3.99 17.16
N LYS A 2 7.08 -3.23 16.84
CA LYS A 2 5.76 -3.77 16.55
C LYS A 2 5.29 -3.38 15.14
N ALA A 3 4.77 -4.33 14.36
CA ALA A 3 4.08 -4.01 13.11
C ALA A 3 2.70 -3.39 13.40
N LEU A 4 2.43 -2.20 12.87
CA LEU A 4 1.15 -1.49 13.02
C LEU A 4 0.27 -1.66 11.78
N GLU A 5 0.85 -1.42 10.59
CA GLU A 5 0.11 -1.36 9.34
C GLU A 5 0.87 -1.97 8.17
N ILE A 6 0.14 -2.59 7.23
CA ILE A 6 0.67 -3.03 5.94
C ILE A 6 -0.22 -2.43 4.87
N TYR A 7 0.38 -1.84 3.85
CA TYR A 7 -0.27 -1.30 2.66
C TYR A 7 0.19 -2.07 1.42
N GLY A 8 -0.67 -2.10 0.39
CA GLY A 8 -0.39 -2.81 -0.85
C GLY A 8 -0.52 -4.34 -0.74
N TYR A 9 -1.11 -4.84 0.35
CA TYR A 9 -1.32 -6.27 0.57
C TYR A 9 -2.59 -6.55 1.40
N ASP A 10 -3.31 -7.61 1.06
CA ASP A 10 -4.50 -8.06 1.77
C ASP A 10 -4.15 -8.73 3.10
N ARG A 11 -4.49 -8.04 4.19
CA ARG A 11 -4.18 -8.46 5.57
C ARG A 11 -4.89 -9.75 5.97
N THR A 12 -5.99 -10.11 5.31
CA THR A 12 -6.72 -11.36 5.60
C THR A 12 -5.98 -12.59 5.09
N LYS A 13 -5.09 -12.41 4.10
CA LYS A 13 -4.26 -13.47 3.52
C LYS A 13 -2.92 -13.64 4.24
N GLY A 14 -2.56 -12.76 5.18
CA GLY A 14 -1.26 -12.78 5.86
C GLY A 14 -1.36 -13.07 7.36
N ALA A 15 -0.27 -13.54 7.95
CA ALA A 15 -0.13 -13.63 9.41
C ALA A 15 0.64 -12.41 9.92
N LEU A 16 -0.03 -11.57 10.72
CA LEU A 16 0.59 -10.44 11.41
C LEU A 16 0.79 -10.80 12.88
N LYS A 17 2.01 -11.21 13.24
CA LYS A 17 2.43 -11.29 14.64
C LYS A 17 3.11 -9.99 15.03
N SER A 18 3.15 -9.68 16.32
CA SER A 18 3.64 -8.40 16.85
C SER A 18 4.99 -7.97 16.24
N ASN A 19 5.91 -8.91 15.98
CA ASN A 19 7.24 -8.65 15.42
C ASN A 19 7.54 -9.34 14.08
N HIS A 20 6.56 -10.00 13.45
CA HIS A 20 6.78 -10.76 12.21
C HIS A 20 5.57 -10.67 11.30
N ILE A 21 5.82 -10.43 10.01
CA ILE A 21 4.81 -10.38 8.97
C ILE A 21 5.14 -11.44 7.94
N ARG A 22 4.16 -12.30 7.64
CA ARG A 22 4.24 -13.25 6.52
C ARG A 22 3.22 -12.88 5.46
N ILE A 23 3.72 -12.65 4.25
CA ILE A 23 2.96 -12.31 3.06
C ILE A 23 3.10 -13.50 2.09
N PRO A 24 2.10 -14.41 1.99
CA PRO A 24 2.08 -15.37 0.90
C PRO A 24 2.01 -14.62 -0.43
N LEU A 25 2.88 -15.02 -1.35
CA LEU A 25 2.90 -14.54 -2.71
C LEU A 25 2.26 -15.61 -3.60
N GLU A 26 1.38 -15.18 -4.50
CA GLU A 26 0.95 -16.04 -5.60
C GLU A 26 2.11 -16.24 -6.58
N ASN A 27 2.00 -17.19 -7.51
CA ASN A 27 3.06 -17.46 -8.49
C ASN A 27 3.35 -16.19 -9.30
N LEU A 28 4.52 -15.59 -9.07
CA LEU A 28 4.99 -14.42 -9.78
C LEU A 28 5.67 -14.88 -11.07
N ASN A 29 5.28 -14.29 -12.20
CA ASN A 29 6.07 -14.34 -13.42
C ASN A 29 7.06 -13.15 -13.44
N GLY A 30 8.07 -13.19 -14.31
CA GLY A 30 9.13 -12.17 -14.38
C GLY A 30 8.66 -10.73 -14.70
N GLY A 31 7.38 -10.51 -15.00
CA GLY A 31 6.79 -9.20 -15.24
C GLY A 31 5.98 -8.62 -14.06
N LEU A 32 5.80 -9.37 -12.97
CA LEU A 32 4.96 -8.94 -11.84
C LEU A 32 5.80 -8.31 -10.73
N THR A 33 5.54 -7.03 -10.46
CA THR A 33 6.11 -6.30 -9.32
C THR A 33 5.05 -6.13 -8.25
N MET A 34 5.36 -6.57 -7.02
CA MET A 34 4.52 -6.32 -5.85
C MET A 34 5.26 -5.42 -4.86
N VAL A 35 4.61 -4.35 -4.43
CA VAL A 35 5.14 -3.40 -3.45
C VAL A 35 4.29 -3.46 -2.20
N ALA A 36 4.90 -3.87 -1.09
CA ALA A 36 4.30 -3.81 0.23
C ALA A 36 5.00 -2.74 1.07
N LEU A 37 4.23 -1.94 1.79
CA LEU A 37 4.79 -0.99 2.75
C LEU A 37 4.34 -1.34 4.16
N ILE A 38 5.29 -1.35 5.09
CA ILE A 38 5.06 -1.74 6.47
C ILE A 38 5.31 -0.54 7.37
N LYS A 39 4.31 -0.18 8.16
CA LYS A 39 4.45 0.78 9.25
C LYS A 39 4.81 0.03 10.53
N VAL A 40 5.96 0.35 11.10
CA VAL A 40 6.46 -0.23 12.35
C VAL A 40 6.58 0.83 13.43
N GLU A 41 6.27 0.44 14.66
CA GLU A 41 6.54 1.21 15.86
C GLU A 41 7.81 0.68 16.53
N LEU A 42 8.77 1.57 16.79
CA LEU A 42 9.97 1.24 17.54
C LEU A 42 9.64 1.16 19.03
N ASP A 43 10.28 0.23 19.73
CA ASP A 43 10.20 0.22 21.18
C ASP A 43 11.06 1.37 21.71
N LYS A 44 10.43 2.31 22.44
CA LYS A 44 11.11 3.50 22.97
C LYS A 44 12.17 3.15 24.01
N ASN A 45 12.09 1.96 24.62
CA ASN A 45 13.02 1.49 25.65
C ASN A 45 14.28 0.84 25.08
N VAL A 46 14.35 0.63 23.76
CA VAL A 46 15.48 0.01 23.09
C VAL A 46 16.21 1.07 22.26
N LEU A 47 17.54 1.10 22.35
CA LEU A 47 18.37 2.00 21.53
C LEU A 47 18.02 1.83 20.04
N ARG A 48 17.87 2.95 19.31
CA ARG A 48 17.47 2.92 17.88
C ARG A 48 18.39 2.04 17.03
N ASP A 49 19.69 2.06 17.28
CA ASP A 49 20.66 1.29 16.51
C ASP A 49 20.59 -0.23 16.73
N ASN A 50 19.92 -0.66 17.81
CA ASN A 50 19.67 -2.07 18.10
C ASN A 50 18.44 -2.62 17.39
N HIS A 51 17.65 -1.77 16.72
CA HIS A 51 16.53 -2.21 15.92
C HIS A 51 16.99 -2.59 14.51
N LYS A 52 16.71 -3.84 14.10
CA LYS A 52 16.97 -4.38 12.76
C LYS A 52 15.66 -4.75 12.07
N ILE A 53 15.46 -4.26 10.85
CA ILE A 53 14.41 -4.76 9.95
C ILE A 53 15.06 -5.80 9.05
N GLU A 54 14.47 -6.98 8.97
CA GLU A 54 14.90 -8.06 8.08
C GLU A 54 13.73 -8.45 7.18
N ALA A 55 14.01 -8.55 5.88
CA ALA A 55 13.08 -9.02 4.88
C ALA A 55 13.69 -10.24 4.19
N SER A 56 12.88 -11.30 4.02
CA SER A 56 13.30 -12.49 3.27
C SER A 56 12.23 -12.89 2.27
N LEU A 57 12.66 -13.23 1.07
CA LEU A 57 11.84 -13.79 0.00
C LEU A 57 12.25 -15.25 -0.19
N ARG A 58 11.28 -16.15 -0.11
CA ARG A 58 11.47 -17.58 -0.42
C ARG A 58 10.59 -17.93 -1.61
N TYR A 59 11.16 -18.58 -2.61
CA TYR A 59 10.47 -18.96 -3.84
C TYR A 59 11.07 -20.22 -4.44
N PHE A 60 10.32 -20.87 -5.33
CA PHE A 60 10.82 -21.94 -6.18
C PHE A 60 11.16 -21.36 -7.54
N ASP A 61 12.41 -21.49 -7.96
CA ASP A 61 12.88 -21.06 -9.27
C ASP A 61 12.61 -22.17 -10.29
N VAL A 62 11.74 -21.88 -11.26
CA VAL A 62 11.35 -22.82 -12.32
C VAL A 62 12.47 -23.09 -13.31
N HIS A 63 13.41 -22.15 -13.50
CA HIS A 63 14.54 -22.32 -14.42
C HIS A 63 15.60 -23.25 -13.85
N THR A 64 15.92 -23.07 -12.57
CA THR A 64 16.93 -23.90 -11.88
C THR A 64 16.33 -25.13 -11.20
N GLN A 65 15.00 -25.23 -11.14
CA GLN A 65 14.24 -26.27 -10.43
C GLN A 65 14.60 -26.41 -8.95
N GLN A 66 14.92 -25.29 -8.29
CA GLN A 66 15.38 -25.28 -6.91
C GLN A 66 14.64 -24.25 -6.05
N SER A 67 14.56 -24.53 -4.76
CA SER A 67 14.11 -23.52 -3.79
C SER A 67 15.23 -22.51 -3.55
N ALA A 68 14.89 -21.23 -3.62
CA ALA A 68 15.80 -20.12 -3.36
C ALA A 68 15.29 -19.26 -2.20
N GLN A 69 16.24 -18.65 -1.48
CA GLN A 69 15.95 -17.64 -0.47
C GLN A 69 16.88 -16.44 -0.65
N VAL A 70 16.29 -15.26 -0.72
CA VAL A 70 17.03 -13.99 -0.72
C VAL A 70 16.64 -13.22 0.54
N ALA A 71 17.62 -12.68 1.26
CA ALA A 71 17.38 -11.91 2.46
C ALA A 71 18.12 -10.58 2.40
N ALA A 72 17.46 -9.52 2.87
CA ALA A 72 18.01 -8.20 3.03
C ALA A 72 17.72 -7.70 4.44
N HIS A 73 18.63 -6.92 5.00
CA HIS A 73 18.41 -6.31 6.30
C HIS A 73 18.88 -4.87 6.34
N LYS A 74 18.25 -4.09 7.21
CA LYS A 74 18.61 -2.69 7.45
C LYS A 74 18.49 -2.38 8.94
N LYS A 75 19.54 -1.81 9.53
CA LYS A 75 19.48 -1.24 10.88
C LYS A 75 18.62 0.03 10.84
N ALA A 76 17.86 0.29 11.89
CA ALA A 76 17.03 1.48 12.02
C ALA A 76 17.81 2.77 12.38
N GLY A 77 19.15 2.70 12.40
CA GLY A 77 20.04 3.83 12.68
C GLY A 77 19.83 5.01 11.73
N ASN A 78 20.41 6.16 12.10
CA ASN A 78 20.21 7.52 11.56
C ASN A 78 19.36 7.60 10.27
N LEU A 79 18.04 7.57 10.43
CA LEU A 79 17.04 7.78 9.38
C LEU A 79 16.96 9.28 9.05
N ASN A 80 18.07 9.88 8.64
CA ASN A 80 18.05 11.25 8.12
C ASN A 80 17.46 11.21 6.71
N GLY A 81 16.16 11.51 6.63
CA GLY A 81 15.40 11.62 5.40
C GLY A 81 14.74 10.29 4.99
N THR A 82 13.42 10.35 4.80
CA THR A 82 12.71 9.35 4.01
C THR A 82 13.21 9.46 2.58
N SER A 83 13.85 8.42 2.04
CA SER A 83 14.23 8.40 0.62
C SER A 83 13.05 8.80 -0.25
N ALA A 84 13.28 9.64 -1.26
CA ALA A 84 12.25 10.05 -2.22
C ALA A 84 11.53 8.83 -2.83
N SER A 85 12.26 7.73 -3.06
CA SER A 85 11.70 6.46 -3.53
C SER A 85 10.73 5.81 -2.55
N VAL A 86 11.00 5.88 -1.24
CA VAL A 86 10.10 5.35 -0.21
C VAL A 86 8.85 6.20 -0.11
N LYS A 87 8.99 7.54 -0.16
CA LYS A 87 7.84 8.47 -0.16
C LYS A 87 6.94 8.24 -1.37
N LYS A 88 7.53 8.06 -2.56
CA LYS A 88 6.83 7.74 -3.80
C LYS A 88 6.06 6.42 -3.70
N ASN A 89 6.76 5.33 -3.35
CA ASN A 89 6.16 4.01 -3.25
C ASN A 89 5.06 3.95 -2.19
N PHE A 90 5.23 4.67 -1.08
CA PHE A 90 4.19 4.82 -0.06
C PHE A 90 2.92 5.48 -0.60
N THR A 91 3.07 6.59 -1.32
CA THR A 91 1.92 7.29 -1.92
C THR A 91 1.21 6.42 -2.95
N ILE A 92 1.96 5.70 -3.79
CA ILE A 92 1.36 4.74 -4.75
C ILE A 92 0.58 3.64 -4.01
N ALA A 93 1.15 3.06 -2.96
CA ALA A 93 0.49 2.02 -2.17
C ALA A 93 -0.79 2.52 -1.48
N GLU A 94 -0.79 3.75 -0.95
CA GLU A 94 -2.00 4.34 -0.36
C GLU A 94 -3.08 4.67 -1.38
N MET A 95 -2.70 5.12 -2.59
CA MET A 95 -3.67 5.30 -3.68
C MET A 95 -4.31 3.97 -4.10
N ALA A 96 -3.50 2.93 -4.28
CA ALA A 96 -4.00 1.59 -4.59
C ALA A 96 -4.94 1.06 -3.49
N GLN A 97 -4.59 1.29 -2.23
CA GLN A 97 -5.44 0.93 -1.08
C GLN A 97 -6.77 1.70 -1.08
N GLY A 98 -6.76 2.98 -1.46
CA GLY A 98 -7.98 3.79 -1.61
C GLY A 98 -8.92 3.22 -2.66
N LEU A 99 -8.38 2.82 -3.82
CA LEU A 99 -9.15 2.18 -4.88
C LEU A 99 -9.76 0.84 -4.42
N GLN A 100 -8.98 0.02 -3.70
CA GLN A 100 -9.49 -1.23 -3.14
C GLN A 100 -10.64 -0.98 -2.15
N LYS A 101 -10.50 0.00 -1.25
CA LYS A 101 -11.56 0.36 -0.29
C LYS A 101 -12.81 0.87 -1.00
N MET A 102 -12.66 1.68 -2.04
CA MET A 102 -13.79 2.11 -2.86
C MET A 102 -14.53 0.92 -3.45
N ALA A 103 -13.82 -0.04 -4.06
CA ALA A 103 -14.44 -1.23 -4.63
C ALA A 103 -15.20 -2.05 -3.57
N GLN A 104 -14.61 -2.22 -2.39
CA GLN A 104 -15.23 -2.93 -1.27
C GLN A 104 -16.52 -2.23 -0.77
N HIS A 105 -16.49 -0.91 -0.58
CA HIS A 105 -17.67 -0.14 -0.19
C HIS A 105 -18.76 -0.16 -1.26
N TYR A 106 -18.37 -0.05 -2.54
CA TYR A 106 -19.31 -0.09 -3.65
C TYR A 106 -20.02 -1.45 -3.77
N GLN A 107 -19.30 -2.56 -3.59
CA GLN A 107 -19.90 -3.90 -3.54
C GLN A 107 -20.94 -4.06 -2.41
N LYS A 108 -20.78 -3.32 -1.31
CA LYS A 108 -21.74 -3.26 -0.20
C LYS A 108 -22.87 -2.24 -0.41
N LYS A 109 -22.94 -1.61 -1.59
CA LYS A 109 -23.87 -0.49 -1.90
C LYS A 109 -23.67 0.77 -1.06
N GLU A 110 -22.51 0.91 -0.42
CA GLU A 110 -22.14 2.06 0.43
C GLU A 110 -21.51 3.18 -0.43
N VAL A 111 -22.27 3.73 -1.39
CA VAL A 111 -21.71 4.60 -2.45
C VAL A 111 -21.05 5.87 -1.89
N LYS A 112 -21.60 6.49 -0.83
CA LYS A 112 -20.99 7.66 -0.17
C LYS A 112 -19.63 7.31 0.46
N ALA A 113 -19.52 6.15 1.12
CA ALA A 113 -18.27 5.69 1.71
C ALA A 113 -17.22 5.35 0.64
N ALA A 114 -17.67 4.78 -0.48
CA ALA A 114 -16.82 4.50 -1.63
C ALA A 114 -16.23 5.78 -2.25
N ALA A 115 -17.03 6.84 -2.40
CA ALA A 115 -16.56 8.15 -2.84
C ALA A 115 -15.53 8.76 -1.87
N LEU A 116 -15.82 8.70 -0.56
CA LEU A 116 -14.93 9.22 0.48
C LEU A 116 -13.57 8.49 0.51
N ALA A 117 -13.54 7.18 0.22
CA ALA A 117 -12.31 6.40 0.18
C ALA A 117 -11.33 6.89 -0.91
N ILE A 118 -11.84 7.23 -2.10
CA ILE A 118 -11.03 7.81 -3.18
C ILE A 118 -10.62 9.25 -2.88
N ASP A 119 -11.54 10.08 -2.39
CA ASP A 119 -11.26 11.49 -2.09
C ASP A 119 -10.12 11.61 -1.07
N ASN A 120 -10.13 10.78 -0.02
CA ASN A 120 -9.05 10.73 0.97
C ASN A 120 -7.71 10.29 0.37
N ALA A 121 -7.72 9.34 -0.58
CA ALA A 121 -6.50 8.86 -1.22
C ALA A 121 -5.88 9.92 -2.14
N LEU A 122 -6.70 10.62 -2.93
CA LEU A 122 -6.29 11.72 -3.79
C LEU A 122 -5.74 12.90 -2.97
N PHE A 123 -6.46 13.32 -1.92
CA PHE A 123 -6.04 14.41 -1.04
C PHE A 123 -4.67 14.14 -0.40
N LYS A 124 -4.42 12.91 0.06
CA LYS A 124 -3.12 12.52 0.62
C LYS A 124 -2.00 12.55 -0.43
N ALA A 125 -2.31 12.17 -1.68
CA ALA A 125 -1.33 12.18 -2.76
C ALA A 125 -0.92 13.62 -3.13
N GLU A 126 -1.90 14.52 -3.31
CA GLU A 126 -1.68 15.94 -3.59
C GLU A 126 -0.87 16.63 -2.50
N ASN A 127 -1.22 16.41 -1.22
CA ASN A 127 -0.47 17.00 -0.12
C ASN A 127 1.00 16.57 -0.06
N ARG A 128 1.34 15.39 -0.59
CA ARG A 128 2.72 14.89 -0.62
C ARG A 128 3.47 15.25 -1.88
N PHE A 129 2.75 15.39 -2.98
CA PHE A 129 3.27 15.67 -4.32
C PHE A 129 2.37 16.72 -4.99
N PRO A 130 2.47 18.00 -4.57
CA PRO A 130 1.53 19.05 -4.99
C PRO A 130 1.47 19.27 -6.50
N ASP A 131 2.62 19.14 -7.17
CA ASP A 131 2.73 19.36 -8.62
C ASP A 131 2.60 18.05 -9.43
N LEU A 132 2.47 16.90 -8.75
CA LEU A 132 2.41 15.57 -9.39
C LEU A 132 3.51 15.34 -10.45
N ASN A 133 4.70 15.95 -10.27
CA ASN A 133 5.81 15.90 -11.24
C ASN A 133 6.37 14.49 -11.48
N ASP A 134 6.09 13.54 -10.58
CA ASP A 134 6.50 12.15 -10.74
C ASP A 134 5.49 11.40 -11.62
N GLU A 135 5.98 10.85 -12.74
CA GLU A 135 5.16 10.19 -13.75
C GLU A 135 4.39 8.98 -13.20
N ASP A 136 5.00 8.18 -12.32
CA ASP A 136 4.33 7.01 -11.75
C ASP A 136 3.21 7.43 -10.78
N ILE A 137 3.44 8.48 -9.99
CA ILE A 137 2.42 9.04 -9.11
C ILE A 137 1.27 9.61 -9.94
N ARG A 138 1.60 10.40 -10.97
CA ARG A 138 0.60 10.99 -11.88
C ARG A 138 -0.25 9.91 -12.54
N ARG A 139 0.38 8.86 -13.08
CA ARG A 139 -0.33 7.74 -13.71
C ARG A 139 -1.36 7.10 -12.79
N VAL A 140 -0.99 6.81 -11.54
CA VAL A 140 -1.91 6.20 -10.56
C VAL A 140 -2.97 7.19 -10.10
N TYR A 141 -2.61 8.45 -9.92
CA TYR A 141 -3.52 9.54 -9.57
C TYR A 141 -4.61 9.72 -10.63
N ASP A 142 -4.25 9.73 -11.92
CA ASP A 142 -5.18 9.88 -13.04
C ASP A 142 -6.21 8.73 -13.09
N ILE A 143 -5.78 7.51 -12.76
CA ILE A 143 -6.68 6.35 -12.61
C ILE A 143 -7.70 6.61 -11.50
N LEU A 144 -7.25 7.02 -10.30
CA LEU A 144 -8.15 7.31 -9.19
C LEU A 144 -9.10 8.47 -9.51
N LYS A 145 -8.64 9.50 -10.22
CA LYS A 145 -9.48 10.63 -10.66
C LYS A 145 -10.61 10.19 -11.58
N LYS A 146 -10.36 9.25 -12.50
CA LYS A 146 -11.40 8.68 -13.35
C LYS A 146 -12.48 8.00 -12.50
N TYR A 147 -12.07 7.12 -11.58
CA TYR A 147 -13.01 6.45 -10.68
C TYR A 147 -13.73 7.42 -9.74
N GLN A 148 -13.07 8.50 -9.29
CA GLN A 148 -13.69 9.57 -8.50
C GLN A 148 -14.88 10.18 -9.24
N LYS A 149 -14.70 10.49 -10.53
CA LYS A 149 -15.75 11.07 -11.36
C LYS A 149 -16.93 10.12 -11.50
N ASP A 150 -16.65 8.86 -11.86
CA ASP A 150 -17.67 7.85 -12.09
C ASP A 150 -18.50 7.60 -10.81
N ILE A 151 -17.84 7.48 -9.65
CA ILE A 151 -18.56 7.22 -8.40
C ILE A 151 -19.33 8.41 -7.86
N LYS A 152 -18.91 9.64 -8.16
CA LYS A 152 -19.66 10.86 -7.80
C LYS A 152 -20.96 10.97 -8.58
N VAL A 153 -20.95 10.64 -9.87
CA VAL A 153 -22.18 10.55 -10.67
C VAL A 153 -23.13 9.52 -10.07
N LEU A 154 -22.63 8.33 -9.71
CA LEU A 154 -23.43 7.29 -9.08
C LEU A 154 -23.97 7.70 -7.70
N ALA A 155 -23.20 8.46 -6.91
CA ALA A 155 -23.63 8.97 -5.61
C ALA A 155 -24.76 10.00 -5.73
N GLN A 156 -24.68 10.87 -6.74
CA GLN A 156 -25.72 11.87 -7.04
C GLN A 156 -27.02 11.18 -7.47
N ASN A 157 -26.95 10.25 -8.42
CA ASN A 157 -28.13 9.53 -8.92
C ASN A 157 -28.80 8.66 -7.85
N ASN A 158 -28.04 8.09 -6.91
CA ASN A 158 -28.62 7.33 -5.78
C ASN A 158 -29.28 8.21 -4.72
N SER A 159 -28.96 9.51 -4.68
CA SER A 159 -29.58 10.45 -3.75
C SER A 159 -30.98 10.86 -4.23
N GLU A 160 -31.20 10.87 -5.55
CA GLU A 160 -32.47 11.23 -6.20
C GLU A 160 -33.52 10.09 -6.20
N ILE A 161 -33.13 8.85 -5.88
CA ILE A 161 -34.03 7.68 -5.85
C ILE A 161 -34.61 7.45 -4.43
N GLN A 162 -34.12 8.19 -3.43
CA GLN A 162 -34.56 8.06 -2.02
C GLN A 162 -35.44 9.22 -1.52
N GLU A 163 -35.85 10.14 -2.41
CA GLU A 163 -36.92 11.11 -2.16
C GLU A 163 -38.23 10.66 -2.83
#